data_AF-A0A1F9Z124-F1
#
_entry.id   AF-A0A1F9Z124-F1
#
_cell.length_a   1.000
_cell.length_b   1.000
_cell.length_c   1.000
_cell.angle_alpha   90.00
_cell.angle_beta   90.00
_cell.angle_gamma   90.00
#
_symmetry.space_group_name_H-M   'P 1'
#
loop_
_entity.id
_entity.type
_entity.pdbx_description
1 polymer ?
#
loop_
_entity_poly.entity_id
_entity_poly.type
_entity_poly.pdbx_seq_one_letter_code
_entity_poly.pdbx_strand_id
1 'polypeptide(L)'
;MADDLHAQARQALDRGDPDAARDLLAKAHAASPDDAEIRELYAGLLLAHAIHLATDARDARRRDIARRKIPYDEEFQDSPEVARAFDAALAAHDAVLAVETGHEKALMMKATLLFRRDRVTGREAALAILRGLEAAHPDHKQVTFLLKKVGTPCPRCTDTGFCPYCAGRGVRTILRFERVCEKCHSDGICPVCGVL
;
A
#
# COMPACT_ATOMS: atom_id res chain seq x y z
N MET A 1 13.21 17.52 -26.76
CA MET A 1 13.81 16.36 -26.06
C MET A 1 12.80 15.73 -25.12
N ALA A 2 12.16 16.51 -24.23
CA ALA A 2 11.06 16.02 -23.38
C ALA A 2 9.88 15.45 -24.19
N ASP A 3 9.43 16.15 -25.24
CA ASP A 3 8.32 15.69 -26.10
C ASP A 3 8.59 14.34 -26.78
N ASP A 4 9.82 14.13 -27.24
CA ASP A 4 10.26 12.88 -27.86
C ASP A 4 10.29 11.73 -26.83
N LEU A 5 10.80 12.00 -25.62
CA LEU A 5 10.76 11.02 -24.52
C LEU A 5 9.33 10.69 -24.08
N HIS A 6 8.44 11.68 -24.03
CA HIS A 6 7.03 11.49 -23.71
C HIS A 6 6.32 10.64 -24.77
N ALA A 7 6.59 10.89 -26.07
CA ALA A 7 6.06 10.07 -27.15
C ALA A 7 6.57 8.63 -27.09
N GLN A 8 7.87 8.42 -26.83
CA GLN A 8 8.45 7.08 -26.66
C GLN A 8 7.87 6.36 -25.44
N ALA A 9 7.60 7.07 -24.35
CA ALA A 9 6.97 6.49 -23.16
C ALA A 9 5.56 5.98 -23.48
N ARG A 10 4.76 6.74 -24.24
CA ARG A 10 3.44 6.27 -24.71
C ARG A 10 3.54 5.01 -25.56
N GLN A 11 4.50 4.95 -26.48
CA GLN A 11 4.75 3.74 -27.27
C GLN A 11 5.21 2.54 -26.43
N ALA A 12 5.94 2.76 -25.35
CA ALA A 12 6.29 1.70 -24.40
C ALA A 12 5.04 1.17 -23.68
N LEU A 13 4.14 2.06 -23.25
CA LEU A 13 2.84 1.66 -22.68
C LEU A 13 1.98 0.88 -23.66
N ASP A 14 1.90 1.30 -24.93
CA ASP A 14 1.15 0.60 -25.98
C ASP A 14 1.69 -0.83 -26.22
N ARG A 15 2.98 -1.05 -25.96
CA ARG A 15 3.62 -2.38 -26.02
C ARG A 15 3.52 -3.17 -24.73
N GLY A 16 2.89 -2.62 -23.69
CA GLY A 16 2.76 -3.26 -22.38
C GLY A 16 4.04 -3.25 -21.55
N ASP A 17 4.93 -2.27 -21.76
CA ASP A 17 6.19 -2.12 -21.01
C ASP A 17 6.13 -0.88 -20.07
N PRO A 18 5.49 -1.00 -18.90
CA PRO A 18 5.34 0.11 -17.97
C PRO A 18 6.66 0.52 -17.30
N ASP A 19 7.63 -0.39 -17.19
CA ASP A 19 8.94 -0.09 -16.60
C ASP A 19 9.75 0.80 -17.54
N ALA A 20 9.84 0.45 -18.83
CA ALA A 20 10.49 1.32 -19.82
C ALA A 20 9.78 2.67 -19.94
N ALA A 21 8.44 2.68 -19.90
CA ALA A 21 7.67 3.92 -19.92
C ALA A 21 7.99 4.83 -18.72
N ARG A 22 8.07 4.25 -17.51
CA ARG A 22 8.45 4.99 -16.30
C ARG A 22 9.86 5.57 -16.40
N ASP A 23 10.83 4.82 -16.90
CA ASP A 23 12.22 5.30 -17.04
C ASP A 23 12.34 6.44 -18.06
N LEU A 24 11.57 6.37 -19.15
CA LEU A 24 11.48 7.44 -20.15
C LEU A 24 10.81 8.69 -19.57
N LEU A 25 9.72 8.52 -18.83
CA LEU A 25 9.01 9.62 -18.17
C LEU A 25 9.81 10.26 -17.03
N ALA A 26 10.62 9.49 -16.31
CA ALA A 26 11.54 10.05 -15.32
C ALA A 26 12.52 11.03 -15.98
N LYS A 27 13.06 10.67 -17.15
CA LYS A 27 13.95 11.56 -17.93
C LYS A 27 13.20 12.76 -18.51
N ALA A 28 11.99 12.54 -19.03
CA ALA A 28 11.16 13.62 -19.58
C ALA A 28 10.79 14.64 -18.48
N HIS A 29 10.37 14.16 -17.32
CA HIS A 29 10.03 14.99 -16.17
C HIS A 29 11.24 15.74 -15.62
N ALA A 30 12.42 15.11 -15.57
CA ALA A 30 13.65 15.80 -15.17
C ALA A 30 14.04 16.93 -16.14
N ALA A 31 13.74 16.78 -17.44
CA ALA A 31 13.99 17.81 -18.45
C ALA A 31 12.92 18.91 -18.46
N SER A 32 11.69 18.62 -18.06
CA SER A 32 10.55 19.53 -18.09
C SER A 32 9.59 19.25 -16.93
N PRO A 33 9.94 19.66 -15.70
CA PRO A 33 9.17 19.28 -14.50
C PRO A 33 7.79 19.94 -14.41
N ASP A 34 7.64 21.12 -15.03
CA ASP A 34 6.41 21.90 -15.04
C ASP A 34 5.42 21.49 -16.15
N ASP A 35 5.80 20.56 -17.03
CA ASP A 35 4.91 20.05 -18.06
C ASP A 35 3.82 19.17 -17.42
N ALA A 36 2.57 19.64 -17.52
CA ALA A 36 1.43 19.02 -16.86
C ALA A 36 1.14 17.60 -17.37
N GLU A 37 1.29 17.34 -18.67
CA GLU A 37 1.00 16.02 -19.25
C GLU A 37 2.06 14.99 -18.85
N ILE A 38 3.34 15.38 -18.90
CA ILE A 38 4.46 14.54 -18.45
C ILE A 38 4.30 14.24 -16.96
N ARG A 39 4.00 15.27 -16.16
CA ARG A 39 3.83 15.14 -14.70
C ARG A 39 2.67 14.19 -14.35
N GLU A 40 1.51 14.37 -14.99
CA GLU A 40 0.33 13.53 -14.76
C GLU A 40 0.60 12.07 -15.13
N LEU A 41 1.15 11.81 -16.33
CA LEU A 41 1.43 10.44 -16.77
C LEU A 41 2.50 9.77 -15.90
N TYR A 42 3.54 10.52 -15.51
CA TYR A 42 4.60 10.00 -14.66
C TYR A 42 4.10 9.68 -13.24
N ALA A 43 3.34 10.60 -12.62
CA ALA A 43 2.72 10.36 -11.32
C ALA A 43 1.79 9.14 -11.34
N GLY A 44 1.02 8.96 -12.43
CA GLY A 44 0.16 7.79 -12.64
C GLY A 44 0.95 6.48 -12.66
N LEU A 45 2.08 6.41 -13.37
CA LEU A 45 2.93 5.21 -13.40
C LEU A 45 3.63 4.94 -12.07
N LEU A 46 4.11 5.98 -11.39
CA LEU A 46 4.67 5.86 -10.05
C LEU A 46 3.63 5.31 -9.07
N LEU A 47 2.39 5.79 -9.15
CA LEU A 47 1.30 5.31 -8.31
C LEU A 47 0.97 3.84 -8.59
N ALA A 48 0.89 3.43 -9.86
CA ALA A 48 0.68 2.03 -10.22
C ALA A 48 1.78 1.14 -9.63
N HIS A 49 3.05 1.54 -9.76
CA HIS A 49 4.17 0.83 -9.16
C HIS A 49 4.09 0.76 -7.63
N ALA A 50 3.75 1.87 -6.96
CA ALA A 50 3.60 1.92 -5.52
C ALA A 50 2.47 0.99 -5.01
N ILE A 51 1.37 0.87 -5.76
CA ILE A 51 0.27 -0.07 -5.49
C ILE A 51 0.75 -1.52 -5.58
N HIS A 52 1.53 -1.85 -6.61
CA HIS A 52 2.09 -3.20 -6.78
C HIS A 52 3.02 -3.56 -5.61
N LEU A 53 3.97 -2.70 -5.27
CA LEU A 53 4.88 -2.92 -4.14
C LEU A 53 4.13 -3.07 -2.80
N ALA A 54 3.10 -2.25 -2.56
CA ALA A 54 2.29 -2.37 -1.36
C ALA A 54 1.51 -3.70 -1.31
N THR A 55 1.10 -4.22 -2.46
CA THR A 55 0.45 -5.54 -2.56
C THR A 55 1.47 -6.65 -2.29
N ASP A 56 2.65 -6.57 -2.90
CA ASP A 56 3.72 -7.56 -2.72
C ASP A 56 4.21 -7.62 -1.27
N ALA A 57 4.33 -6.47 -0.60
CA ALA A 57 4.70 -6.40 0.81
C ALA A 57 3.70 -7.12 1.72
N ARG A 58 2.40 -6.95 1.48
CA ARG A 58 1.33 -7.64 2.22
C ARG A 58 1.37 -9.14 1.97
N ASP A 59 1.57 -9.53 0.73
CA ASP A 59 1.68 -10.94 0.34
C ASP A 59 2.93 -11.61 0.93
N ALA A 60 4.05 -10.90 0.96
CA ALA A 60 5.27 -11.35 1.62
C ALA A 60 5.03 -11.58 3.12
N ARG A 61 4.35 -10.64 3.80
CA ARG A 61 3.95 -10.80 5.21
C ARG A 61 3.07 -12.02 5.42
N ARG A 62 2.01 -12.18 4.62
CA ARG A 62 1.10 -13.33 4.70
C ARG A 62 1.84 -14.65 4.53
N ARG A 63 2.73 -14.74 3.54
CA ARG A 63 3.57 -15.92 3.30
C ARG A 63 4.52 -16.20 4.46
N ASP A 64 5.12 -15.16 5.05
CA ASP A 64 6.01 -15.30 6.19
C ASP A 64 5.29 -15.85 7.43
N ILE A 65 4.10 -15.33 7.73
CA ILE A 65 3.24 -15.84 8.82
C ILE A 65 2.91 -17.31 8.61
N ALA A 66 2.53 -17.69 7.38
CA ALA A 66 2.21 -19.07 7.03
C ALA A 66 3.43 -19.99 7.18
N ARG A 67 4.58 -19.58 6.67
CA ARG A 67 5.85 -20.31 6.73
C ARG A 67 6.31 -20.54 8.17
N ARG A 68 6.24 -19.50 9.01
CA ARG A 68 6.72 -19.53 10.41
C ARG A 68 5.71 -20.16 11.38
N LYS A 69 4.47 -20.40 10.93
CA LYS A 69 3.38 -21.00 11.73
C LYS A 69 3.15 -20.28 13.07
N ILE A 70 3.24 -18.96 13.05
CA ILE A 70 3.16 -18.13 14.26
C ILE A 70 1.77 -18.29 14.89
N PRO A 71 1.69 -18.64 16.19
CA PRO A 71 0.45 -18.64 16.97
C PRO A 71 -0.22 -17.27 16.99
N TYR A 72 -1.53 -17.22 17.21
CA TYR A 72 -2.27 -15.95 17.17
C TYR A 72 -1.98 -15.04 18.37
N ASP A 73 -1.63 -15.65 19.49
CA ASP A 73 -1.30 -15.03 20.77
C ASP A 73 0.15 -14.53 20.85
N GLU A 74 0.99 -14.88 19.87
CA GLU A 74 2.32 -14.31 19.75
C GLU A 74 2.28 -12.98 18.98
N GLU A 75 2.95 -11.98 19.54
CA GLU A 75 3.14 -10.70 18.85
C GLU A 75 3.94 -10.94 17.56
N PHE A 76 3.29 -10.71 16.42
CA PHE A 76 3.91 -10.91 15.13
C PHE A 76 4.90 -9.77 14.83
N GLN A 77 6.15 -10.15 14.60
CA GLN A 77 7.17 -9.25 14.08
C GLN A 77 7.52 -9.62 12.64
N ASP A 78 7.48 -8.62 11.76
CA ASP A 78 7.94 -8.75 10.37
C ASP A 78 9.37 -9.26 10.35
N SER A 79 9.64 -10.24 9.48
CA SER A 79 11.01 -10.57 9.14
C SER A 79 11.69 -9.38 8.45
N PRO A 80 13.04 -9.29 8.46
CA PRO A 80 13.76 -8.20 7.79
C PRO A 80 13.42 -8.06 6.30
N GLU A 81 13.06 -9.16 5.63
CA GLU A 81 12.63 -9.15 4.24
C GLU A 81 11.27 -8.47 4.05
N VAL A 82 10.28 -8.83 4.88
CA VAL A 82 8.95 -8.21 4.86
C VAL A 82 9.05 -6.73 5.22
N ALA A 83 9.84 -6.40 6.24
CA ALA A 83 10.15 -5.03 6.63
C ALA A 83 10.63 -4.20 5.43
N ARG A 84 11.66 -4.67 4.71
CA ARG A 84 12.18 -4.00 3.51
C ARG A 84 11.13 -3.85 2.41
N ALA A 85 10.24 -4.82 2.22
CA ALA A 85 9.18 -4.72 1.21
C ALA A 85 8.20 -3.58 1.52
N PHE A 86 7.80 -3.42 2.79
CA PHE A 86 6.98 -2.29 3.21
C PHE A 86 7.72 -0.96 3.08
N ASP A 87 8.99 -0.90 3.45
CA ASP A 87 9.79 0.31 3.36
C ASP A 87 9.97 0.74 1.89
N ALA A 88 10.16 -0.21 0.97
CA ALA A 88 10.20 0.04 -0.47
C ALA A 88 8.84 0.56 -1.00
N ALA A 89 7.73 -0.03 -0.54
CA ALA A 89 6.40 0.44 -0.90
C ALA A 89 6.14 1.87 -0.38
N LEU A 90 6.59 2.20 0.84
CA LEU A 90 6.49 3.57 1.40
C LEU A 90 7.31 4.56 0.57
N ALA A 91 8.56 4.22 0.24
CA ALA A 91 9.41 5.05 -0.61
C ALA A 91 8.81 5.27 -2.01
N ALA A 92 8.12 4.28 -2.58
CA ALA A 92 7.42 4.43 -3.85
C ALA A 92 6.23 5.40 -3.76
N HIS A 93 5.50 5.42 -2.65
CA HIS A 93 4.47 6.45 -2.43
C HIS A 93 5.10 7.84 -2.25
N ASP A 94 6.26 7.94 -1.58
CA ASP A 94 7.00 9.19 -1.46
C ASP A 94 7.46 9.72 -2.81
N ALA A 95 7.85 8.84 -3.75
CA ALA A 95 8.17 9.24 -5.11
C ALA A 95 6.98 9.87 -5.85
N VAL A 96 5.76 9.35 -5.66
CA VAL A 96 4.53 9.98 -6.21
C VAL A 96 4.36 11.38 -5.62
N LEU A 97 4.49 11.50 -4.29
CA LEU A 97 4.28 12.77 -3.58
C LEU A 97 5.37 13.81 -3.84
N ALA A 98 6.57 13.38 -4.27
CA ALA A 98 7.61 14.27 -4.74
C ALA A 98 7.25 14.94 -6.08
N VAL A 99 6.51 14.23 -6.94
CA VAL A 99 6.01 14.75 -8.24
C VAL A 99 4.71 15.52 -8.06
N GLU A 100 3.83 15.05 -7.18
CA GLU A 100 2.53 15.66 -6.89
C GLU A 100 2.21 15.58 -5.39
N THR A 101 2.57 16.63 -4.66
CA THR A 101 2.45 16.70 -3.19
C THR A 101 1.03 16.53 -2.67
N GLY A 102 0.05 17.00 -3.43
CA GLY A 102 -1.37 16.93 -3.10
C GLY A 102 -2.08 15.67 -3.60
N HIS A 103 -1.37 14.66 -4.12
CA HIS A 103 -2.00 13.51 -4.74
C HIS A 103 -2.81 12.69 -3.71
N GLU A 104 -4.13 12.90 -3.68
CA GLU A 104 -5.03 12.38 -2.64
C GLU A 104 -4.96 10.86 -2.48
N LYS A 105 -5.03 10.12 -3.59
CA LYS A 105 -4.95 8.66 -3.57
C LYS A 105 -3.61 8.15 -3.02
N ALA A 106 -2.49 8.76 -3.41
CA ALA A 106 -1.17 8.40 -2.89
C ALA A 106 -1.07 8.67 -1.39
N LEU A 107 -1.58 9.82 -0.92
CA LEU A 107 -1.64 10.17 0.51
C LEU A 107 -2.49 9.15 1.31
N MET A 108 -3.69 8.82 0.84
CA MET A 108 -4.56 7.83 1.49
C MET A 108 -3.90 6.44 1.56
N MET A 109 -3.28 6.01 0.46
CA MET A 109 -2.61 4.72 0.39
C MET A 109 -1.34 4.68 1.26
N LYS A 110 -0.55 5.75 1.28
CA LYS A 110 0.61 5.90 2.18
C LYS A 110 0.19 5.87 3.65
N ALA A 111 -0.85 6.61 4.03
CA ALA A 111 -1.36 6.58 5.41
C ALA A 111 -1.78 5.18 5.83
N THR A 112 -2.49 4.48 4.94
CA THR A 112 -2.89 3.10 5.16
C THR A 112 -1.67 2.19 5.29
N LEU A 113 -0.64 2.38 4.46
CA LEU A 113 0.59 1.59 4.48
C LEU A 113 1.44 1.83 5.73
N LEU A 114 1.56 3.08 6.21
CA LEU A 114 2.23 3.42 7.47
C LEU A 114 1.61 2.68 8.65
N PHE A 115 0.28 2.76 8.77
CA PHE A 115 -0.44 2.06 9.84
C PHE A 115 -0.31 0.53 9.74
N ARG A 116 -0.20 0.00 8.52
CA ARG A 116 0.02 -1.43 8.28
C ARG A 116 1.44 -1.88 8.61
N ARG A 117 2.43 -1.06 8.29
CA ARG A 117 3.83 -1.35 8.55
C ARG A 117 4.08 -1.44 10.06
N ASP A 118 3.65 -0.42 10.79
CA ASP A 118 3.74 -0.38 12.24
C ASP A 118 2.49 0.31 12.80
N ARG A 119 1.73 -0.40 13.62
CA ARG A 119 0.48 0.11 14.18
C ARG A 119 0.69 1.02 15.39
N VAL A 120 1.81 0.87 16.07
CA VAL A 120 2.14 1.65 17.25
C VAL A 120 2.69 2.99 16.77
N THR A 121 3.75 2.96 15.97
CA THR A 121 4.41 4.20 15.51
C THR A 121 3.75 4.80 14.27
N GLY A 122 3.29 3.97 13.34
CA GLY A 122 2.71 4.42 12.07
C GLY A 122 1.28 4.94 12.18
N ARG A 123 0.56 4.67 13.28
CA ARG A 123 -0.81 5.19 13.49
C ARG A 123 -0.85 6.71 13.55
N GLU A 124 0.05 7.32 14.31
CA GLU A 124 0.08 8.78 14.46
C GLU A 124 0.35 9.45 13.11
N ALA A 125 1.38 8.99 12.39
CA ALA A 125 1.71 9.50 11.07
C ALA A 125 0.57 9.30 10.06
N ALA A 126 -0.10 8.13 10.08
CA ALA A 126 -1.26 7.88 9.24
C ALA A 126 -2.42 8.84 9.54
N LEU A 127 -2.74 9.07 10.82
CA LEU A 127 -3.79 10.00 11.23
C LEU A 127 -3.46 11.44 10.85
N ALA A 128 -2.19 11.86 10.94
CA ALA A 128 -1.78 13.19 10.52
C ALA A 128 -2.08 13.43 9.03
N ILE A 129 -1.71 12.47 8.17
CA ILE A 129 -2.01 12.54 6.73
C ILE A 129 -3.52 12.57 6.48
N LEU A 130 -4.28 11.66 7.12
CA LEU A 130 -5.72 11.55 6.90
C LEU A 130 -6.49 12.79 7.39
N ARG A 131 -6.08 13.41 8.51
CA ARG A 131 -6.66 14.67 8.99
C ARG A 131 -6.35 15.83 8.05
N GLY A 132 -5.15 15.86 7.47
CA GLY A 132 -4.81 16.83 6.43
C GLY A 132 -5.72 16.70 5.21
N LEU A 133 -5.96 15.46 4.76
CA LEU A 133 -6.91 15.17 3.67
C LEU A 133 -8.36 15.54 4.03
N GLU A 134 -8.82 15.24 5.24
CA GLU A 134 -10.17 15.59 5.68
C GLU A 134 -10.36 17.11 5.75
N ALA A 135 -9.35 17.86 6.21
CA ALA A 135 -9.40 19.31 6.24
C ALA A 135 -9.46 19.93 4.82
N ALA A 136 -8.74 19.34 3.86
CA ALA A 136 -8.75 19.78 2.47
C ALA A 136 -10.04 19.36 1.72
N HIS A 137 -10.58 18.18 2.06
CA HIS A 137 -11.74 17.58 1.39
C HIS A 137 -12.74 16.96 2.40
N PRO A 138 -13.53 17.78 3.12
CA PRO A 138 -14.39 17.31 4.21
C PRO A 138 -15.46 16.29 3.81
N ASP A 139 -15.91 16.33 2.56
CA ASP A 139 -16.95 15.44 2.03
C ASP A 139 -16.39 14.10 1.51
N HIS A 140 -15.07 13.88 1.57
CA HIS A 140 -14.43 12.68 1.05
C HIS A 140 -14.68 11.47 1.97
N LYS A 141 -15.83 10.80 1.78
CA LYS A 141 -16.30 9.67 2.60
C LYS A 141 -15.25 8.58 2.89
N GLN A 142 -14.35 8.30 1.94
CA GLN A 142 -13.31 7.28 2.17
C GLN A 142 -12.27 7.74 3.20
N VAL A 143 -11.94 9.04 3.27
CA VAL A 143 -11.01 9.60 4.26
C VAL A 143 -11.64 9.52 5.65
N THR A 144 -12.91 9.93 5.79
CA THR A 144 -13.67 9.79 7.05
C THR A 144 -13.71 8.33 7.52
N PHE A 145 -13.91 7.39 6.59
CA PHE A 145 -13.91 5.97 6.89
C PHE A 145 -12.54 5.45 7.34
N LEU A 146 -11.46 5.88 6.68
CA LEU A 146 -10.09 5.53 7.05
C LEU A 146 -9.71 6.13 8.41
N LEU A 147 -10.10 7.38 8.70
CA LEU A 147 -9.90 8.01 10.01
C LEU A 147 -10.53 7.19 11.13
N LYS A 148 -11.78 6.74 10.95
CA LYS A 148 -12.45 5.88 11.93
C LYS A 148 -11.72 4.55 12.12
N LYS A 149 -11.22 3.95 11.04
CA LYS A 149 -10.53 2.65 11.07
C LYS A 149 -9.15 2.70 11.70
N VAL A 150 -8.39 3.76 11.43
CA VAL A 150 -7.03 3.95 11.97
C VAL A 150 -7.09 4.50 13.39
N GLY A 151 -8.07 5.38 13.67
CA GLY A 151 -8.18 6.07 14.95
C GLY A 151 -8.54 5.17 16.13
N THR A 152 -9.34 4.13 15.91
CA THR A 152 -9.85 3.28 16.99
C THR A 152 -9.28 1.86 16.89
N PRO A 153 -8.64 1.33 17.96
CA PRO A 153 -8.21 -0.07 18.01
C PRO A 153 -9.36 -1.04 17.66
N CYS A 154 -9.08 -2.03 16.82
CA CYS A 154 -10.11 -2.96 16.39
C CYS A 154 -10.44 -3.98 17.49
N PRO A 155 -11.69 -4.06 18.00
CA PRO A 155 -12.03 -5.00 19.07
C PRO A 155 -12.05 -6.47 18.60
N ARG A 156 -12.15 -6.73 17.29
CA ARG A 156 -12.23 -8.10 16.75
C ARG A 156 -10.88 -8.79 16.69
N CYS A 157 -9.84 -8.06 16.30
CA CYS A 157 -8.49 -8.60 16.17
C CYS A 157 -7.53 -8.05 17.22
N THR A 158 -8.06 -7.36 18.25
CA THR A 158 -7.25 -6.67 19.27
C THR A 158 -6.20 -5.77 18.63
N ASP A 159 -6.63 -5.04 17.62
CA ASP A 159 -5.81 -4.17 16.78
C ASP A 159 -4.70 -4.83 15.94
N THR A 160 -4.46 -6.13 16.00
CA THR A 160 -3.40 -6.80 15.21
C THR A 160 -3.57 -6.65 13.69
N GLY A 161 -4.80 -6.46 13.23
CA GLY A 161 -5.16 -6.41 11.80
C GLY A 161 -5.23 -7.77 11.12
N PHE A 162 -4.73 -8.81 11.76
CA PHE A 162 -4.80 -10.17 11.25
C PHE A 162 -6.19 -10.77 11.42
N CYS A 163 -6.58 -11.64 10.50
CA CYS A 163 -7.79 -12.42 10.64
C CYS A 163 -7.64 -13.37 11.84
N PRO A 164 -8.49 -13.27 12.89
CA PRO A 164 -8.35 -14.12 14.07
C PRO A 164 -8.62 -15.61 13.80
N TYR A 165 -9.30 -15.95 12.69
CA TYR A 165 -9.66 -17.33 12.37
C TYR A 165 -8.56 -18.12 11.65
N CYS A 166 -7.66 -17.42 10.95
CA CYS A 166 -6.51 -18.03 10.29
C CYS A 166 -5.18 -17.47 10.80
N ALA A 167 -5.22 -16.63 11.85
CA ALA A 167 -4.09 -15.91 12.40
C ALA A 167 -3.22 -15.25 11.32
N GLY A 168 -3.84 -14.50 10.41
CA GLY A 168 -3.11 -13.77 9.37
C GLY A 168 -2.71 -14.57 8.13
N ARG A 169 -2.83 -15.90 8.13
CA ARG A 169 -2.32 -16.76 7.06
C ARG A 169 -3.13 -16.75 5.77
N GLY A 170 -4.41 -16.40 5.83
CA GLY A 170 -5.36 -16.59 4.73
C GLY A 170 -5.80 -18.05 4.55
N VAL A 171 -5.07 -19.02 5.09
CA VAL A 171 -5.39 -20.46 5.04
C VAL A 171 -5.45 -21.08 6.43
N ARG A 172 -6.18 -22.20 6.54
CA ARG A 172 -6.27 -23.03 7.73
C ARG A 172 -5.86 -24.45 7.39
N THR A 173 -5.02 -25.04 8.23
CA THR A 173 -4.66 -26.46 8.12
C THR A 173 -5.59 -27.27 9.02
N ILE A 174 -6.36 -28.20 8.45
CA ILE A 174 -7.24 -29.13 9.17
C ILE A 174 -6.87 -30.54 8.73
N LEU A 175 -6.45 -31.39 9.67
CA LEU A 175 -6.04 -32.78 9.37
C LEU A 175 -5.00 -32.88 8.24
N ARG A 176 -4.01 -31.96 8.23
CA ARG A 176 -2.97 -31.82 7.17
C ARG A 176 -3.48 -31.36 5.80
N PHE A 177 -4.76 -31.04 5.65
CA PHE A 177 -5.29 -30.40 4.44
C PHE A 177 -5.34 -28.89 4.63
N GLU A 178 -4.82 -28.15 3.66
CA GLU A 178 -4.97 -26.69 3.62
C GLU A 178 -6.31 -26.31 3.00
N ARG A 179 -7.02 -25.41 3.66
CA ARG A 179 -8.25 -24.80 3.15
C ARG A 179 -8.17 -23.29 3.25
N VAL A 180 -8.76 -22.61 2.27
CA VAL A 180 -8.92 -21.16 2.30
C VAL A 180 -9.74 -20.75 3.52
N CYS A 181 -9.33 -19.66 4.18
CA CYS A 181 -10.09 -19.08 5.26
C CYS A 181 -11.33 -18.38 4.71
N GLU A 182 -12.51 -18.98 4.87
CA GLU A 182 -13.79 -18.41 4.45
C GLU A 182 -14.16 -17.09 5.14
N LYS A 183 -13.55 -16.78 6.30
CA LYS A 183 -13.84 -15.55 7.05
C LYS A 183 -13.11 -14.33 6.50
N CYS A 184 -11.99 -14.52 5.82
CA CYS A 184 -11.23 -13.44 5.19
C CYS A 184 -10.98 -13.69 3.70
N HIS A 185 -11.64 -14.68 3.10
CA HIS A 185 -11.50 -15.05 1.68
C HIS A 185 -10.03 -15.16 1.20
N SER A 186 -9.18 -15.78 2.01
CA SER A 186 -7.73 -15.92 1.76
C SER A 186 -6.87 -14.67 1.94
N ASP A 187 -7.45 -13.52 2.29
CA ASP A 187 -6.70 -12.26 2.42
C ASP A 187 -5.81 -12.23 3.66
N GLY A 188 -6.10 -13.06 4.67
CA GLY A 188 -5.40 -13.04 5.97
C GLY A 188 -5.71 -11.79 6.81
N ILE A 189 -6.50 -10.85 6.29
CA ILE A 189 -6.84 -9.60 6.97
C ILE A 189 -8.06 -9.75 7.88
N CYS A 190 -8.12 -8.97 8.96
CA CYS A 190 -9.34 -8.84 9.74
C CYS A 190 -10.42 -8.18 8.86
N PRO A 191 -11.57 -8.82 8.63
CA PRO A 191 -12.59 -8.28 7.71
C PRO A 191 -13.31 -7.04 8.27
N VAL A 192 -13.15 -6.73 9.57
CA VAL A 192 -13.78 -5.56 10.21
C VAL A 192 -12.93 -4.31 10.01
N CYS A 193 -11.68 -4.32 10.47
CA CYS A 193 -10.80 -3.18 10.22
C CYS A 193 -10.35 -3.15 8.76
N GLY A 194 -10.18 -4.29 8.09
CA GLY A 194 -9.72 -4.37 6.69
C GLY A 194 -8.33 -3.75 6.48
N VAL A 195 -7.57 -3.60 7.56
CA VAL A 195 -6.23 -3.01 7.56
C VAL A 195 -5.25 -4.14 7.76
N LEU A 196 -4.48 -4.50 6.73
CA LEU A 196 -3.30 -5.37 6.82
C LEU A 196 -2.25 -4.91 5.84
#